data_AF-A0A1D1W3V3-F1
#
_entry.id   AF-A0A1D1W3V3-F1
#
_cell.length_a   1.000
_cell.length_b   1.000
_cell.length_c   1.000
_cell.angle_alpha   90.00
_cell.angle_beta   90.00
_cell.angle_gamma   90.00
#
_symmetry.space_group_name_H-M   'P 1'
#
loop_
_entity.id
_entity.type
_entity.pdbx_description
1 polymer ?
#
loop_
_entity_poly.entity_id
_entity_poly.type
_entity_poly.pdbx_seq_one_letter_code
_entity_poly.pdbx_strand_id
1 'polypeptide(L)'
;MCLKYTELSPRAFIRDKRWKSVIRRCAQVSSRGQLQGCDWGYDSRGTYWEQCYCTQDGCNSVSRLHIARPLFLLVPALFWFLSLHSRQL
;
A
#
# COMPACT_ATOMS: atom_id res chain seq x y z
N MET A 1 19.42 4.23 6.19
CA MET A 1 18.09 4.04 6.80
C MET A 1 17.01 4.57 5.86
N CYS A 2 15.80 4.04 6.00
CA CYS A 2 14.66 4.40 5.17
C CYS A 2 13.59 5.14 5.99
N LEU A 3 12.90 6.05 5.32
CA LEU A 3 11.75 6.78 5.85
C LEU A 3 10.53 6.54 4.98
N LYS A 4 9.37 6.39 5.63
CA LYS A 4 8.05 6.42 5.03
C LYS A 4 7.22 7.49 5.73
N TYR A 5 6.82 8.51 4.99
CA TYR A 5 5.94 9.56 5.47
C TYR A 5 4.59 9.45 4.77
N THR A 6 3.51 9.43 5.54
CA THR A 6 2.15 9.22 5.06
C THR A 6 1.27 10.35 5.55
N GLU A 7 0.50 10.96 4.65
CA GLU A 7 -0.52 11.95 5.00
C GLU A 7 -1.88 11.47 4.53
N LEU A 8 -2.90 11.69 5.36
CA LEU A 8 -4.28 11.39 5.02
C LEU A 8 -5.19 12.55 5.39
N SER A 9 -6.11 12.88 4.48
CA SER A 9 -7.13 13.89 4.76
C SER A 9 -7.93 13.56 6.03
N PRO A 10 -8.49 14.58 6.70
CA PRO A 10 -9.47 14.39 7.76
C PRO A 10 -10.63 13.53 7.26
N ARG A 11 -11.26 12.78 8.17
CA ARG A 11 -12.44 11.97 7.84
C ARG A 11 -13.65 12.90 7.71
N ALA A 12 -14.03 13.24 6.47
CA ALA A 12 -15.22 14.04 6.20
C ALA A 12 -16.48 13.16 6.20
N PHE A 13 -17.61 13.72 6.64
CA PHE A 13 -18.89 13.02 6.85
C PHE A 13 -19.60 12.60 5.55
N ILE A 14 -19.24 13.15 4.39
CA ILE A 14 -19.96 12.88 3.14
C ILE A 14 -19.00 12.27 2.09
N ARG A 15 -19.09 10.92 1.95
CA ARG A 15 -18.52 10.06 0.89
C ARG A 15 -17.00 10.05 0.77
N ASP A 16 -16.35 9.02 1.33
CA ASP A 16 -15.08 8.30 1.02
C ASP A 16 -13.95 8.92 0.16
N LYS A 17 -13.94 10.21 -0.14
CA LYS A 17 -12.88 10.90 -0.89
C LYS A 17 -11.74 11.30 0.04
N ARG A 18 -11.10 10.29 0.63
CA ARG A 18 -9.88 10.49 1.42
C ARG A 18 -8.68 10.49 0.48
N TRP A 19 -8.02 11.63 0.34
CA TRP A 19 -6.71 11.61 -0.29
C TRP A 19 -5.70 11.00 0.68
N LYS A 20 -4.77 10.22 0.12
CA LYS A 20 -3.64 9.64 0.85
C LYS A 20 -2.38 9.88 0.03
N SER A 21 -1.42 10.59 0.62
CA SER A 21 -0.09 10.79 0.05
C SER A 21 0.92 9.93 0.81
N VAL A 22 1.84 9.29 0.09
CA VAL A 22 2.92 8.48 0.69
C VAL A 22 4.24 8.86 0.03
N ILE A 23 5.15 9.41 0.82
CA ILE A 23 6.50 9.80 0.40
C ILE A 23 7.51 8.81 1.00
N ARG A 24 8.41 8.31 0.17
CA ARG A 24 9.47 7.37 0.54
C ARG A 24 10.82 7.97 0.20
N ARG A 25 11.72 8.03 1.16
CA ARG A 25 13.06 8.59 0.98
C ARG A 25 14.07 7.96 1.93
N CYS A 26 15.35 8.19 1.67
CA CYS A 26 16.40 7.95 2.65
C CYS A 26 16.34 9.01 3.75
N ALA A 27 16.77 8.67 4.95
CA ALA A 27 16.95 9.61 6.04
C ALA A 27 18.25 9.31 6.79
N GLN A 28 18.64 10.15 7.75
CA GLN A 28 19.83 9.92 8.59
C GLN A 28 19.52 9.86 10.09
N VAL A 29 18.57 10.65 10.59
CA VAL A 29 18.05 10.62 11.97
C VAL A 29 16.61 11.15 11.93
N SER A 30 15.72 10.69 12.83
CA SER A 30 14.40 11.32 12.94
C SER A 30 14.47 12.71 13.54
N SER A 31 13.45 13.53 13.32
CA SER A 31 13.31 14.82 14.00
C SER A 31 13.34 14.70 15.53
N ARG A 32 13.10 13.51 16.09
CA ARG A 32 13.16 13.20 17.52
C ARG A 32 14.31 12.28 17.93
N GLY A 33 15.31 12.07 17.06
CA GLY A 33 16.47 11.22 17.39
C GLY A 33 16.20 9.71 17.36
N GLN A 34 15.04 9.27 16.85
CA GLN A 34 14.63 7.87 16.81
C GLN A 34 15.12 7.17 15.54
N LEU A 35 15.77 6.01 15.68
CA LEU A 35 16.32 5.23 14.57
C LEU A 35 15.33 4.21 13.98
N GLN A 36 14.30 3.83 14.74
CA GLN A 36 13.30 2.84 14.35
C GLN A 36 11.97 3.11 15.05
N GLY A 37 10.87 2.92 14.32
CA GLY A 37 9.50 3.12 14.83
C GLY A 37 8.72 4.15 14.02
N CYS A 38 7.45 4.34 14.40
CA CYS A 38 6.54 5.28 13.75
C CYS A 38 6.11 6.35 14.75
N ASP A 39 6.20 7.59 14.29
CA ASP A 39 5.61 8.75 14.95
C ASP A 39 4.38 9.20 14.16
N TRP A 40 3.39 9.78 14.81
CA TRP A 40 2.14 10.17 14.18
C TRP A 40 1.49 11.33 14.89
N GLY A 41 0.56 11.99 14.20
CA GLY A 41 -0.21 13.07 14.77
C GLY A 41 -1.25 13.62 13.81
N TYR A 42 -1.83 14.74 14.21
CA TYR A 42 -2.77 15.52 13.39
C TYR A 42 -2.25 16.95 13.28
N ASP A 43 -2.34 17.54 12.09
CA ASP A 43 -2.08 18.97 11.91
C ASP A 43 -3.29 19.81 12.36
N SER A 44 -3.13 21.14 12.38
CA SER A 44 -4.21 22.08 12.75
C SER A 44 -5.44 22.01 11.85
N ARG A 45 -5.33 21.40 10.66
CA ARG A 45 -6.43 21.17 9.71
C ARG A 45 -7.08 19.80 9.91
N GLY A 46 -6.59 19.00 10.86
CA GLY A 46 -7.06 17.63 11.12
C GLY A 46 -6.51 16.59 10.15
N THR A 47 -5.50 16.93 9.34
CA THR A 47 -4.81 15.98 8.46
C THR A 47 -3.96 15.06 9.31
N TYR A 48 -4.17 13.75 9.19
CA TYR A 48 -3.33 12.77 9.86
C TYR A 48 -2.00 12.69 9.14
N TRP A 49 -0.90 12.67 9.90
CA TRP A 49 0.42 12.38 9.39
C TRP A 49 1.06 11.24 10.19
N GLU A 50 1.89 10.45 9.51
CA GLU A 50 2.65 9.34 10.10
C GLU A 50 4.03 9.27 9.45
N GLN A 51 5.05 9.12 10.29
CA GLN A 51 6.45 9.12 9.91
C GLN A 51 7.14 7.90 10.52
N CYS A 52 7.47 6.92 9.68
CA CYS A 52 8.09 5.67 10.10
C CYS A 52 9.54 5.55 9.62
N TYR A 53 10.42 5.17 10.53
CA TYR A 53 11.84 4.90 10.27
C TYR A 53 12.14 3.41 10.38
N CYS A 54 12.98 2.92 9.47
CA CYS A 54 13.45 1.54 9.48
C CYS A 54 14.87 1.41 8.92
N THR A 55 15.56 0.36 9.31
CA THR A 55 17.00 0.17 9.06
C THR A 55 17.33 -0.90 8.02
N GLN A 56 16.39 -1.79 7.71
CA GLN A 56 16.56 -2.86 6.72
C GLN A 56 16.38 -2.34 5.29
N ASP A 57 17.08 -2.94 4.34
CA ASP A 57 16.94 -2.57 2.93
C ASP A 57 15.51 -2.82 2.42
N GLY A 58 14.94 -1.81 1.75
CA GLY A 58 13.59 -1.91 1.17
C GLY A 58 12.43 -1.94 2.18
N CYS A 59 12.68 -1.72 3.47
CA CYS A 59 11.65 -1.81 4.52
C CYS A 59 10.48 -0.82 4.36
N ASN A 60 10.68 0.29 3.64
CA ASN A 60 9.64 1.28 3.37
C ASN A 60 8.82 0.99 2.09
N SER A 61 8.92 -0.21 1.50
CA SER A 61 8.21 -0.57 0.26
C SER A 61 6.68 -0.54 0.39
N VAL A 62 5.98 -0.69 -0.73
CA VAL A 62 4.53 -0.92 -0.71
C VAL A 62 4.24 -2.38 -0.36
N SER A 63 3.08 -2.64 0.24
CA SER A 63 2.59 -4.01 0.45
C SER A 63 2.53 -4.74 -0.89
N ARG A 64 3.07 -5.95 -0.98
CA ARG A 64 2.99 -6.74 -2.22
C ARG A 64 1.51 -7.03 -2.53
N LEU A 65 1.14 -6.86 -3.78
CA LEU A 65 -0.14 -7.35 -4.28
C LEU A 65 -0.12 -8.88 -4.18
N HIS A 66 -0.93 -9.44 -3.29
CA HIS A 66 -1.20 -10.88 -3.28
C HIS A 66 -2.13 -11.17 -4.45
N ILE A 67 -1.56 -11.59 -5.59
CA ILE A 67 -2.36 -12.08 -6.72
C ILE A 67 -3.15 -13.29 -6.21
N ALA A 68 -4.47 -13.20 -6.27
CA ALA A 68 -5.35 -14.27 -5.84
C ALA A 68 -5.08 -15.51 -6.72
N ARG A 69 -4.71 -16.62 -6.07
CA ARG A 69 -4.46 -17.93 -6.71
C ARG A 69 -5.57 -18.43 -7.67
N PRO A 70 -6.88 -18.15 -7.49
CA PRO A 70 -7.88 -18.71 -8.41
C PRO A 70 -7.76 -18.21 -9.87
N LEU A 71 -7.09 -17.07 -10.13
CA LEU A 71 -6.90 -16.59 -11.50
C LEU A 71 -6.10 -17.58 -12.37
N PHE A 72 -5.20 -18.35 -11.77
CA PHE A 72 -4.43 -19.39 -12.47
C PHE A 72 -5.28 -20.58 -12.91
N LEU A 73 -6.43 -20.83 -12.29
CA LEU A 73 -7.32 -21.96 -12.63
C LEU A 73 -8.42 -21.55 -13.62
N LEU A 74 -8.86 -20.29 -13.60
CA LEU A 74 -9.92 -19.79 -14.48
C LEU A 74 -9.50 -19.76 -15.95
N VAL A 75 -8.25 -19.40 -16.25
CA VAL A 75 -7.73 -19.36 -17.62
C VAL A 75 -7.70 -20.76 -18.28
N PRO A 76 -7.04 -21.79 -17.70
CA PRO A 76 -7.05 -23.12 -18.30
C PRO A 76 -8.44 -23.75 -18.32
N ALA A 77 -9.30 -23.49 -17.32
CA ALA A 77 -10.68 -23.98 -17.34
C ALA A 77 -11.48 -23.39 -18.50
N LEU A 78 -11.42 -22.06 -18.71
CA LEU A 78 -12.08 -21.39 -19.83
C LEU A 78 -11.57 -21.92 -21.19
N PHE A 79 -10.25 -22.08 -21.33
CA PHE A 79 -9.66 -22.70 -22.52
C PHE A 79 -10.17 -24.12 -22.73
N TRP A 80 -10.29 -24.93 -21.67
CA TRP A 80 -10.84 -26.29 -21.74
C TRP A 80 -12.30 -26.28 -22.20
N PHE A 81 -13.15 -25.42 -21.62
CA PHE A 81 -14.55 -25.29 -22.00
C PHE A 81 -14.72 -24.86 -23.46
N LEU A 82 -13.95 -23.87 -23.92
CA LEU A 82 -13.99 -23.40 -25.31
C LEU A 82 -13.51 -24.49 -26.28
N SER A 83 -12.48 -25.25 -25.90
CA SER A 83 -11.96 -26.38 -26.69
C SER A 83 -12.92 -27.57 -26.74
N LEU A 84 -13.76 -27.75 -25.72
CA LEU A 84 -14.79 -28.78 -25.69
C LEU A 84 -15.96 -28.40 -26.62
N HIS A 85 -16.37 -27.13 -26.58
CA HIS A 85 -17.45 -26.62 -27.42
C HIS A 85 -17.11 -26.64 -28.91
N SER A 86 -15.87 -26.31 -29.28
CA SER A 86 -15.42 -26.38 -30.68
C SER A 86 -15.28 -27.80 -31.24
N ARG A 87 -15.27 -28.83 -30.40
CA ARG A 87 -15.26 -30.25 -30.81
C ARG A 87 -16.66 -30.85 -30.99
N GLN A 88 -17.71 -30.14 -30.57
CA GLN A 88 -19.10 -30.58 -30.67
C GLN A 88 -19.84 -30.00 -31.89
N LEU A 89 -19.18 -29.15 -32.67
CA LEU A 89 -19.66 -28.60 -33.96
C LEU A 89 -18.96 -29.27 -35.14
#